data_AF-A0A2M6NZX9-F1
#
_entry.id   AF-A0A2M6NZX9-F1
#
_cell.length_a   1.000
_cell.length_b   1.000
_cell.length_c   1.000
_cell.angle_alpha   90.00
_cell.angle_beta   90.00
_cell.angle_gamma   90.00
#
_symmetry.space_group_name_H-M   'P 1'
#
loop_
_entity.id
_entity.type
_entity.pdbx_description
1 polymer ?
#
loop_
_entity_poly.entity_id
_entity_poly.type
_entity_poly.pdbx_seq_one_letter_code
_entity_poly.pdbx_strand_id
1 'polypeptide(L)'
;KVKLTYQAGEMIGLRENTLNEVEKNEWWQIFEGHGKNTAIYFKEDKEQLQKLVDILEKKKTPSVLYIFSWGKNEYKSEYSSQNIRVEDIPEPILEVYKEINRL
;
A
#
# COMPACT_ATOMS: atom_id res chain seq x y z
N LYS A 1 -6.66 2.07 -16.91
CA LYS A 1 -6.55 1.19 -15.72
C LYS A 1 -5.55 1.76 -14.71
N VAL A 2 -4.26 1.87 -15.05
CA VAL A 2 -3.19 2.39 -14.17
C VAL A 2 -3.49 3.75 -13.50
N LYS A 3 -4.03 4.73 -14.25
CA LYS A 3 -4.35 6.07 -13.71
C LYS A 3 -5.36 6.06 -12.55
N LEU A 4 -6.28 5.10 -12.52
CA LEU A 4 -7.34 5.04 -11.52
C LEU A 4 -6.90 4.22 -10.28
N THR A 5 -6.05 3.20 -10.45
CA THR A 5 -5.35 2.55 -9.32
C THR A 5 -4.55 3.56 -8.52
N TYR A 6 -3.94 4.53 -9.20
CA TYR A 6 -3.22 5.61 -8.54
C TYR A 6 -4.12 6.54 -7.72
N GLN A 7 -5.35 6.77 -8.16
CA GLN A 7 -6.33 7.51 -7.35
C GLN A 7 -6.73 6.77 -6.07
N ALA A 8 -6.82 5.43 -6.13
CA ALA A 8 -7.01 4.61 -4.94
C ALA A 8 -5.82 4.74 -3.95
N GLY A 9 -4.59 4.80 -4.46
CA GLY A 9 -3.40 5.09 -3.66
C GLY A 9 -3.42 6.48 -3.02
N GLU A 10 -3.81 7.52 -3.78
CA GLU A 10 -3.94 8.89 -3.27
C GLU A 10 -4.98 8.99 -2.14
N MET A 11 -6.11 8.27 -2.22
CA MET A 11 -7.10 8.21 -1.14
C MET A 11 -6.52 7.58 0.14
N ILE A 12 -5.65 6.59 0.01
CA ILE A 12 -4.95 5.98 1.15
C ILE A 12 -3.93 6.95 1.73
N GLY A 13 -3.16 7.65 0.89
CA GLY A 13 -2.23 8.69 1.33
C GLY A 13 -2.94 9.81 2.10
N LEU A 14 -4.11 10.24 1.62
CA LEU A 14 -4.98 11.21 2.33
C LEU A 14 -5.39 10.70 3.71
N ARG A 15 -5.87 9.45 3.80
CA ARG A 15 -6.26 8.82 5.07
C ARG A 15 -5.12 8.80 6.08
N GLU A 16 -3.91 8.52 5.63
CA GLU A 16 -2.73 8.44 6.47
C GLU A 16 -2.02 9.79 6.66
N ASN A 17 -2.49 10.90 6.07
CA ASN A 17 -1.76 12.18 6.07
C ASN A 17 -0.35 12.07 5.45
N THR A 18 -0.18 11.25 4.41
CA THR A 18 1.05 11.10 3.63
C THR A 18 0.76 11.52 2.19
N LEU A 19 0.93 12.81 1.90
CA LEU A 19 0.50 13.41 0.62
C LEU A 19 1.63 13.53 -0.40
N ASN A 20 2.88 13.30 0.01
CA ASN A 20 4.02 13.42 -0.88
C ASN A 20 4.31 12.05 -1.53
N GLU A 21 3.86 11.83 -2.77
CA GLU A 21 4.21 10.63 -3.53
C GLU A 21 5.70 10.65 -3.88
N VAL A 22 6.46 9.71 -3.33
CA VAL A 22 7.92 9.63 -3.54
C VAL A 22 8.33 8.49 -4.47
N GLU A 23 7.47 7.48 -4.62
CA GLU A 23 7.73 6.35 -5.51
C GLU A 23 6.43 5.80 -6.08
N LYS A 24 6.46 5.45 -7.36
CA LYS A 24 5.35 4.83 -8.05
C LYS A 24 5.85 3.96 -9.20
N ASN A 25 5.30 2.76 -9.28
CA ASN A 25 5.48 1.88 -10.43
C ASN A 25 4.21 1.04 -10.65
N GLU A 26 4.33 -0.06 -11.40
CA GLU A 26 3.20 -0.93 -11.70
C GLU A 26 2.79 -1.83 -10.51
N TRP A 27 3.66 -2.01 -9.52
CA TRP A 27 3.47 -2.90 -8.38
C TRP A 27 3.00 -2.14 -7.13
N TRP A 28 3.59 -0.97 -6.85
CA TRP A 28 3.30 -0.19 -5.65
C TRP A 28 3.34 1.33 -5.83
N GLN A 29 2.81 2.02 -4.82
CA GLN A 29 3.02 3.44 -4.55
C GLN A 29 3.54 3.64 -3.13
N ILE A 30 4.43 4.62 -2.94
CA ILE A 30 4.92 5.05 -1.63
C ILE A 30 4.68 6.55 -1.49
N PHE A 31 4.09 6.92 -0.36
CA PHE A 31 3.85 8.29 0.07
C PHE A 31 4.58 8.56 1.38
N GLU A 32 5.01 9.81 1.56
CA GLU A 32 5.64 10.29 2.78
C GLU A 32 4.86 11.48 3.36
N GLY A 33 4.90 11.64 4.68
CA GLY A 33 4.29 12.78 5.36
C GLY A 33 4.37 12.65 6.88
N HIS A 34 4.54 13.77 7.57
CA HIS A 34 4.57 13.84 9.03
C HIS A 34 5.50 12.81 9.71
N GLY A 35 6.67 12.54 9.11
CA GLY A 35 7.66 11.61 9.67
C GLY A 35 7.30 10.12 9.55
N LYS A 36 6.32 9.76 8.70
CA LYS A 36 5.94 8.37 8.41
C LYS A 36 5.78 8.14 6.90
N ASN A 37 5.73 6.86 6.53
CA ASN A 37 5.45 6.42 5.18
C ASN A 37 4.11 5.70 5.09
N THR A 38 3.53 5.73 3.90
CA THR A 38 2.41 4.87 3.52
C THR A 38 2.74 4.22 2.19
N ALA A 39 2.72 2.89 2.16
CA ALA A 39 2.95 2.12 0.97
C ALA A 39 1.71 1.31 0.62
N ILE A 40 1.44 1.16 -0.66
CA ILE A 40 0.32 0.37 -1.16
C ILE A 40 0.83 -0.60 -2.21
N TYR A 41 0.60 -1.88 -2.00
CA TYR A 41 0.91 -2.96 -2.94
C TYR A 41 -0.38 -3.44 -3.61
N PHE A 42 -0.52 -3.19 -4.91
CA PHE A 42 -1.78 -3.36 -5.63
C PHE A 42 -1.90 -4.70 -6.37
N LYS A 43 -0.83 -5.48 -6.44
CA LYS A 43 -0.81 -6.73 -7.22
C LYS A 43 -1.24 -7.91 -6.36
N GLU A 44 -2.02 -8.81 -6.95
CA GLU A 44 -2.28 -10.14 -6.37
C GLU A 44 -1.00 -10.98 -6.36
N ASP A 45 -0.20 -10.83 -7.42
CA ASP A 45 1.11 -11.42 -7.53
C ASP A 45 2.04 -10.81 -6.47
N LYS A 46 2.64 -11.66 -5.63
CA LYS A 46 3.48 -11.31 -4.48
C LYS A 46 4.97 -11.27 -4.81
N GLU A 47 5.38 -11.53 -6.04
CA GLU A 47 6.80 -11.62 -6.42
C GLU A 47 7.63 -10.39 -6.02
N GLN A 48 7.03 -9.20 -5.98
CA GLN A 48 7.70 -7.96 -5.56
C GLN A 48 7.33 -7.47 -4.16
N LEU A 49 6.46 -8.17 -3.43
CA LEU A 49 5.99 -7.72 -2.12
C LEU A 49 7.13 -7.66 -1.10
N GLN A 50 7.96 -8.71 -1.05
CA GLN A 50 9.12 -8.74 -0.15
C GLN A 50 10.09 -7.59 -0.44
N LYS A 51 10.29 -7.25 -1.72
CA LYS A 51 11.16 -6.14 -2.12
C LYS A 51 10.64 -4.80 -1.58
N LEU A 52 9.32 -4.58 -1.61
CA LEU A 52 8.72 -3.39 -1.02
C LEU A 52 8.92 -3.34 0.49
N VAL A 53 8.74 -4.47 1.19
CA VAL A 53 8.97 -4.56 2.64
C VAL A 53 10.42 -4.20 2.98
N ASP A 54 11.39 -4.73 2.22
CA ASP A 54 12.81 -4.41 2.41
C ASP A 54 13.12 -2.92 2.18
N ILE A 55 12.43 -2.26 1.24
CA ILE A 55 12.55 -0.81 1.02
C ILE A 55 12.05 -0.04 2.26
N LEU A 56 10.91 -0.44 2.83
CA LEU A 56 10.32 0.22 3.99
C LEU A 56 11.18 0.04 5.26
N GLU A 57 11.72 -1.16 5.48
CA GLU A 57 12.63 -1.41 6.61
C GLU A 57 13.89 -0.55 6.54
N LYS A 58 14.46 -0.37 5.33
CA LYS A 58 15.65 0.47 5.13
C LYS A 58 15.41 1.94 5.43
N LYS A 59 14.18 2.43 5.27
CA LYS A 59 13.82 3.83 5.57
C LYS A 59 13.85 4.13 7.07
N LYS A 60 13.73 3.13 7.95
CA LYS A 60 13.73 3.27 9.43
C LYS A 60 12.73 4.29 9.99
N THR A 61 11.68 4.58 9.24
CA THR A 61 10.58 5.45 9.65
C THR A 61 9.31 4.61 9.76
N PRO A 62 8.39 4.93 10.70
CA PRO A 62 7.12 4.24 10.82
C PRO A 62 6.40 4.19 9.48
N SER A 63 5.98 3.00 9.07
CA SER A 63 5.42 2.74 7.76
C SER A 63 4.10 1.99 7.89
N VAL A 64 3.08 2.42 7.16
CA VAL A 64 1.82 1.69 7.02
C VAL A 64 1.80 1.04 5.65
N LEU A 65 1.75 -0.28 5.59
CA LEU A 65 1.73 -1.05 4.36
C LEU A 65 0.33 -1.61 4.12
N TYR A 66 -0.31 -1.13 3.06
CA TYR A 66 -1.56 -1.65 2.55
C TYR A 66 -1.29 -2.70 1.48
N ILE A 67 -1.89 -3.89 1.64
CA ILE A 67 -1.71 -5.00 0.70
C ILE A 67 -3.07 -5.38 0.16
N PHE A 68 -3.20 -5.50 -1.17
CA PHE A 68 -4.38 -6.08 -1.79
C PHE A 68 -4.50 -7.56 -1.38
N SER A 69 -5.63 -7.92 -0.77
CA SER A 69 -5.95 -9.28 -0.33
C SER A 69 -7.43 -9.58 -0.56
N TRP A 70 -7.76 -10.87 -0.68
CA TRP A 70 -9.15 -11.34 -0.68
C TRP A 70 -9.64 -11.65 0.74
N GLY A 71 -8.73 -11.99 1.66
CA GLY A 71 -9.02 -12.22 3.07
C GLY A 71 -8.72 -11.02 3.97
N LYS A 72 -9.48 -10.90 5.05
CA LYS A 72 -9.27 -9.88 6.09
C LYS A 72 -8.04 -10.22 6.94
N ASN A 73 -7.13 -9.27 7.12
CA ASN A 73 -5.86 -9.39 7.84
C ASN A 73 -4.95 -10.52 7.33
N GLU A 74 -5.10 -10.93 6.07
CA GLU A 74 -4.40 -12.10 5.50
C GLU A 74 -2.88 -12.00 5.67
N TYR A 75 -2.34 -10.79 5.51
CA TYR A 75 -0.90 -10.52 5.49
C TYR A 75 -0.37 -9.86 6.76
N LYS A 76 -1.25 -9.63 7.75
CA LYS A 76 -0.90 -8.83 8.91
C LYS A 76 0.23 -9.43 9.72
N SER A 77 0.19 -10.73 9.97
CA SER A 77 1.21 -11.40 10.77
C SER A 77 2.52 -11.67 10.02
N GLU A 78 2.47 -11.77 8.69
CA GLU A 78 3.61 -12.16 7.85
C GLU A 78 4.55 -10.98 7.57
N TYR A 79 3.99 -9.81 7.28
CA TYR A 79 4.78 -8.63 6.83
C TYR A 79 4.79 -7.46 7.83
N SER A 80 4.20 -7.63 9.02
CA SER A 80 4.36 -6.63 10.08
C SER A 80 5.71 -6.77 10.76
N SER A 81 6.23 -5.65 11.23
CA SER A 81 7.48 -5.57 11.98
C SER A 81 7.39 -4.47 13.04
N GLN A 82 8.52 -4.16 13.70
CA GLN A 82 8.59 -3.02 14.61
C GLN A 82 8.30 -1.68 13.90
N ASN A 83 8.67 -1.55 12.62
CA ASN A 83 8.54 -0.31 11.85
C ASN A 83 7.39 -0.34 10.85
N ILE A 84 6.87 -1.52 10.53
CA ILE A 84 5.84 -1.72 9.50
C ILE A 84 4.56 -2.23 10.15
N ARG A 85 3.47 -1.46 10.02
CA ARG A 85 2.11 -1.91 10.32
C ARG A 85 1.42 -2.29 9.02
N VAL A 86 0.97 -3.53 8.91
CA VAL A 86 0.19 -3.99 7.76
C VAL A 86 -1.31 -3.79 8.00
N GLU A 87 -2.00 -3.28 6.99
CA GLU A 87 -3.45 -3.06 6.99
C GLU A 87 -4.10 -3.56 5.70
N ASP A 88 -5.38 -3.93 5.80
CA ASP A 88 -6.19 -4.24 4.62
C ASP A 88 -6.56 -2.93 3.90
N ILE A 89 -6.66 -2.97 2.57
CA ILE A 89 -7.20 -1.86 1.79
C ILE A 89 -8.66 -1.64 2.20
N PRO A 90 -9.07 -0.41 2.60
CA PRO A 90 -10.46 -0.14 2.97
C PRO A 90 -11.43 -0.51 1.86
N GLU A 91 -12.55 -1.13 2.22
CA GLU A 91 -13.53 -1.67 1.28
C GLU A 91 -14.01 -0.66 0.20
N PRO A 92 -14.33 0.61 0.52
CA PRO A 92 -14.69 1.59 -0.52
C PRO A 92 -13.58 1.84 -1.55
N ILE A 93 -12.31 1.77 -1.12
CA ILE A 93 -11.15 1.96 -2.01
C ILE A 93 -10.91 0.69 -2.83
N LEU A 94 -11.15 -0.48 -2.23
CA LEU A 94 -11.06 -1.78 -2.88
C LEU A 94 -12.12 -1.95 -3.97
N GLU A 95 -13.36 -1.49 -3.73
CA GLU A 95 -14.44 -1.50 -4.72
C GLU A 95 -14.08 -0.68 -5.96
N VAL A 96 -13.56 0.54 -5.75
CA VAL A 96 -13.03 1.38 -6.84
C VAL A 96 -11.96 0.60 -7.61
N TYR A 97 -11.01 -0.03 -6.91
CA TYR A 97 -9.96 -0.83 -7.55
C TYR A 97 -10.50 -2.02 -8.38
N LYS A 98 -11.49 -2.77 -7.87
CA LYS A 98 -12.11 -3.91 -8.56
C LYS A 98 -12.84 -3.48 -9.82
N GLU A 99 -13.66 -2.42 -9.73
CA GLU A 99 -14.38 -1.84 -10.86
C GLU A 99 -13.41 -1.43 -11.99
N ILE A 100 -12.31 -0.79 -11.62
CA ILE A 100 -11.28 -0.33 -12.57
C ILE A 100 -10.61 -1.49 -13.31
N ASN A 101 -10.35 -2.59 -12.60
CA ASN A 101 -9.61 -3.71 -13.16
C ASN A 101 -10.52 -4.75 -13.84
N ARG A 102 -11.85 -4.66 -13.61
CA ARG A 102 -12.85 -5.68 -13.97
C ARG A 102 -12.58 -7.01 -13.26
N LEU A 103 -12.17 -6.92 -11.99
CA LEU A 103 -12.05 -8.05 -11.06
C LEU A 103 -13.39 -8.29 -10.36
#